data_AF-A0A150IUD4-F1
#
_entry.id   AF-A0A150IUD4-F1
#
_cell.length_a   1.000
_cell.length_b   1.000
_cell.length_c   1.000
_cell.angle_alpha   90.00
_cell.angle_beta   90.00
_cell.angle_gamma   90.00
#
_symmetry.space_group_name_H-M   'P 1'
#
loop_
_entity.id
_entity.type
_entity.pdbx_description
1 polymer ?
#
loop_
_entity_poly.entity_id
_entity_poly.type
_entity_poly.pdbx_seq_one_letter_code
_entity_poly.pdbx_strand_id
1 'polypeptide(L)'
;MKKTDFLAKLIDEKKIQVIEPSENIKNAYLKRSEESLMSSKLLADAGNLNDSIALTYYSMYYSVLALFYRIGLKCENHTASILLLKGIL
;
A
#
# COMPACT_ATOMS: atom_id res chain seq x y z
N MET A 1 8.21 12.68 -17.54
CA MET A 1 6.75 12.72 -17.27
C MET A 1 6.55 13.40 -15.93
N LYS A 2 5.70 14.43 -15.83
CA LYS A 2 5.44 15.08 -14.53
C LYS A 2 4.68 14.09 -13.64
N LYS A 3 4.84 14.17 -12.31
CA LYS A 3 4.14 13.29 -11.35
C LYS A 3 2.62 13.33 -11.54
N THR A 4 2.09 14.51 -11.89
CA THR A 4 0.68 14.74 -12.22
C THR A 4 0.24 13.95 -13.44
N ASP A 5 1.05 13.95 -14.51
CA ASP A 5 0.73 13.23 -15.75
C ASP A 5 0.69 11.71 -15.51
N PHE A 6 1.55 11.21 -14.63
CA PHE A 6 1.53 9.80 -14.21
C PHE A 6 0.22 9.43 -13.49
N LEU A 7 -0.18 10.22 -12.49
CA LEU A 7 -1.40 9.95 -11.74
C LEU A 7 -2.65 10.10 -12.63
N ALA A 8 -2.70 11.12 -13.49
CA ALA A 8 -3.79 11.31 -14.45
C ALA A 8 -3.95 10.08 -15.36
N LYS A 9 -2.84 9.58 -15.93
CA LYS A 9 -2.87 8.36 -16.74
C LYS A 9 -3.43 7.16 -15.97
N LEU A 10 -3.08 6.99 -14.70
CA LEU A 10 -3.59 5.87 -13.90
C LEU A 10 -5.07 6.03 -13.54
N ILE A 11 -5.58 7.26 -13.41
CA ILE A 11 -7.01 7.53 -13.26
C ILE A 11 -7.74 7.16 -14.55
N ASP A 12 -7.23 7.58 -15.70
CA ASP A 12 -7.82 7.25 -17.02
C ASP A 12 -7.85 5.73 -17.27
N GLU A 13 -6.80 5.02 -16.87
CA GLU A 13 -6.70 3.55 -16.92
C GLU A 13 -7.54 2.85 -15.83
N LYS A 14 -8.28 3.58 -14.99
CA LYS A 14 -9.06 3.07 -13.85
C LYS A 14 -8.21 2.28 -12.84
N LYS A 15 -6.92 2.54 -12.75
CA LYS A 15 -6.02 1.98 -11.73
C LYS A 15 -6.05 2.78 -10.42
N ILE A 16 -6.46 4.04 -10.49
CA ILE A 16 -6.83 4.87 -9.35
C ILE A 16 -8.32 5.18 -9.48
N GLN A 17 -9.12 4.88 -8.47
CA GLN A 17 -10.57 5.10 -8.50
C GLN A 17 -11.07 5.57 -7.14
N VAL A 18 -12.00 6.52 -7.15
CA VAL A 18 -12.85 6.79 -5.97
C VAL A 18 -13.92 5.71 -5.92
N ILE A 19 -14.06 5.07 -4.77
CA ILE A 19 -14.99 3.98 -4.51
C ILE A 19 -15.66 4.21 -3.16
N GLU A 20 -16.68 3.41 -2.84
CA GLU A 20 -17.22 3.39 -1.48
C GLU A 20 -16.15 2.90 -0.48
N PRO A 21 -16.00 3.57 0.68
CA PRO A 21 -15.18 3.07 1.77
C PRO A 21 -15.54 1.64 2.16
N SER A 22 -14.54 0.83 2.48
CA SER A 22 -14.73 -0.58 2.83
C SER A 22 -13.95 -0.97 4.08
N GLU A 23 -14.66 -1.16 5.19
CA GLU A 23 -14.08 -1.71 6.42
C GLU A 23 -13.57 -3.14 6.22
N ASN A 24 -14.26 -3.95 5.43
CA ASN A 24 -13.85 -5.33 5.18
C ASN A 24 -12.51 -5.39 4.44
N ILE A 25 -12.37 -4.63 3.34
CA ILE A 25 -11.12 -4.61 2.56
C ILE A 25 -10.00 -3.94 3.35
N LYS A 26 -10.30 -2.86 4.09
CA LYS A 26 -9.34 -2.25 5.03
C LYS A 26 -8.82 -3.29 6.03
N ASN A 27 -9.71 -4.05 6.68
CA ASN A 27 -9.33 -5.08 7.65
C ASN A 27 -8.48 -6.18 7.02
N ALA A 28 -8.82 -6.61 5.80
CA ALA A 28 -8.02 -7.60 5.07
C ALA A 28 -6.59 -7.10 4.79
N TYR A 29 -6.42 -5.84 4.38
CA TYR A 29 -5.09 -5.26 4.16
C TYR A 29 -4.33 -4.99 5.45
N LEU A 30 -4.99 -4.57 6.54
CA LEU A 30 -4.34 -4.48 7.86
C LEU A 30 -3.81 -5.83 8.32
N LYS A 31 -4.62 -6.89 8.18
CA LYS A 31 -4.17 -8.25 8.52
C LYS A 31 -2.93 -8.66 7.71
N ARG A 32 -2.92 -8.41 6.39
CA ARG A 32 -1.74 -8.66 5.55
C ARG A 32 -0.52 -7.84 5.96
N SER A 33 -0.74 -6.60 6.42
CA SER A 33 0.32 -5.75 6.94
C SER A 33 0.96 -6.35 8.20
N GLU A 34 0.13 -6.81 9.14
CA GLU A 34 0.55 -7.45 10.38
C GLU A 34 1.31 -8.76 10.11
N GLU A 35 0.77 -9.62 9.24
CA GLU A 35 1.42 -10.88 8.83
C GLU A 35 2.78 -10.61 8.19
N SER A 36 2.87 -9.65 7.27
CA SER A 36 4.14 -9.29 6.60
C SER A 36 5.17 -8.76 7.59
N LEU A 37 4.74 -7.94 8.55
CA LEU A 37 5.64 -7.42 9.60
C LEU A 37 6.12 -8.54 10.53
N MET A 38 5.24 -9.47 10.90
CA MET A 38 5.60 -10.62 11.71
C MET A 38 6.66 -11.48 11.00
N SER A 39 6.41 -11.84 9.74
CA SER A 39 7.38 -12.61 8.94
C SER A 39 8.70 -11.86 8.73
N SER A 40 8.65 -10.54 8.51
CA SER A 40 9.86 -9.70 8.40
C SER A 40 10.75 -9.80 9.63
N LYS A 41 10.16 -9.76 10.84
CA LYS A 41 10.92 -9.90 12.10
C LYS A 41 11.59 -11.26 12.23
N LEU A 42 10.86 -12.34 11.93
CA LEU A 42 11.41 -13.70 11.96
C LEU A 42 12.60 -13.86 10.99
N LEU A 43 12.52 -13.26 9.80
CA LEU A 43 13.62 -13.27 8.83
C LEU A 43 14.81 -12.42 9.29
N ALA A 44 14.55 -11.27 9.92
CA ALA A 44 15.61 -10.45 10.50
C ALA A 44 16.38 -11.21 11.59
N ASP A 45 15.66 -11.87 12.49
CA ASP A 45 16.23 -12.67 13.58
C ASP A 45 17.07 -13.84 13.04
N ALA A 46 16.66 -14.41 11.90
CA ALA A 46 17.42 -15.45 11.19
C ALA A 46 18.60 -14.93 10.35
N GLY A 47 18.86 -13.61 10.34
CA GLY A 47 19.92 -12.98 9.55
C GLY A 47 19.60 -12.81 8.06
N ASN A 48 18.39 -13.16 7.62
CA ASN A 48 17.94 -12.98 6.23
C ASN A 48 17.39 -11.55 6.01
N LEU A 49 18.32 -10.59 5.97
CA LEU A 49 17.99 -9.16 5.97
C LEU A 49 17.33 -8.70 4.67
N ASN A 50 17.70 -9.24 3.51
CA ASN A 50 17.14 -8.83 2.22
C ASN A 50 15.63 -9.13 2.16
N ASP A 51 15.24 -10.34 2.53
CA ASP A 51 13.83 -10.73 2.52
C ASP A 51 13.07 -10.04 3.65
N SER A 52 13.72 -9.81 4.80
CA SER A 52 13.14 -9.02 5.89
C SER A 52 12.79 -7.59 5.46
N ILE A 53 13.70 -6.91 4.74
CA ILE A 53 13.49 -5.56 4.22
C ILE A 53 12.33 -5.55 3.22
N ALA A 54 12.27 -6.53 2.31
CA ALA A 54 11.19 -6.64 1.34
C ALA A 54 9.82 -6.79 2.04
N LEU A 55 9.73 -7.63 3.07
CA LEU A 55 8.48 -7.82 3.81
C LEU A 55 8.11 -6.60 4.68
N THR A 56 9.09 -5.87 5.21
CA THR A 56 8.83 -4.57 5.87
C THR A 56 8.20 -3.58 4.88
N TYR A 57 8.73 -3.50 3.66
CA TYR A 57 8.15 -2.67 2.60
C TYR A 57 6.71 -3.06 2.29
N TYR A 58 6.43 -4.36 2.14
CA TYR A 58 5.07 -4.84 1.89
C TYR A 58 4.12 -4.55 3.05
N SER A 59 4.59 -4.69 4.31
CA SER A 59 3.79 -4.30 5.48
C SER A 59 3.36 -2.83 5.39
N MET A 60 4.31 -1.91 5.18
CA MET A 60 3.99 -0.49 5.01
C MET A 60 3.03 -0.24 3.85
N TYR A 61 3.26 -0.89 2.71
CA TYR A 61 2.40 -0.78 1.54
C TYR A 61 0.96 -1.23 1.83
N TYR A 62 0.77 -2.37 2.49
CA TYR A 62 -0.57 -2.84 2.86
C TYR A 62 -1.24 -1.93 3.88
N SER A 63 -0.50 -1.30 4.81
CA SER A 63 -1.06 -0.27 5.70
C SER A 63 -1.58 0.94 4.93
N VAL A 64 -0.88 1.37 3.87
CA VAL A 64 -1.35 2.46 2.99
C VAL A 64 -2.60 2.04 2.21
N LEU A 65 -2.65 0.80 1.69
CA LEU A 65 -3.85 0.29 1.03
C LEU A 65 -5.03 0.23 2.00
N ALA A 66 -4.82 -0.21 3.24
CA ALA A 66 -5.85 -0.19 4.27
C ALA A 66 -6.39 1.22 4.50
N LEU A 67 -5.53 2.22 4.64
CA LEU A 67 -5.93 3.63 4.72
C LEU A 67 -6.75 4.05 3.50
N PHE A 68 -6.31 3.72 2.29
CA PHE A 68 -7.02 4.09 1.07
C PHE A 68 -8.43 3.49 1.02
N TYR A 69 -8.58 2.20 1.30
CA TYR A 69 -9.89 1.57 1.35
C TYR A 69 -10.76 2.10 2.51
N ARG A 70 -10.17 2.58 3.61
CA ARG A 70 -10.91 3.26 4.69
C ARG A 70 -11.52 4.60 4.25
N ILE A 71 -10.90 5.29 3.30
CA ILE A 71 -11.33 6.60 2.82
C ILE A 71 -12.01 6.56 1.43
N GLY A 72 -12.22 5.37 0.87
CA GLY A 72 -12.88 5.23 -0.43
C GLY A 72 -11.97 5.48 -1.63
N LEU A 73 -10.68 5.15 -1.51
CA LEU A 73 -9.71 5.23 -2.60
C LEU A 73 -9.21 3.83 -2.95
N LYS A 74 -9.31 3.44 -4.22
CA LYS A 74 -8.68 2.24 -4.76
C LYS A 74 -7.44 2.64 -5.54
N CYS A 75 -6.26 2.21 -5.09
CA CYS A 75 -5.00 2.38 -5.80
C CYS A 75 -4.01 1.29 -5.39
N GLU A 76 -3.79 0.32 -6.27
CA GLU A 76 -2.91 -0.84 -6.02
C GLU A 76 -1.60 -0.76 -6.83
N ASN A 77 -1.22 0.46 -7.21
CA ASN A 77 0.06 0.74 -7.85
C ASN A 77 1.03 1.33 -6.82
N HIS A 78 2.10 0.61 -6.51
CA HIS A 78 3.11 0.98 -5.52
C HIS A 78 3.58 2.44 -5.59
N THR A 79 3.99 2.90 -6.79
CA THR A 79 4.47 4.27 -6.98
C THR A 79 3.36 5.29 -6.76
N ALA A 80 2.17 5.03 -7.30
CA ALA A 80 1.03 5.91 -7.13
C ALA A 80 0.60 6.00 -5.67
N SER A 81 0.58 4.88 -4.92
CA SER A 81 0.20 4.88 -3.52
C SER A 81 1.14 5.73 -2.66
N ILE A 82 2.45 5.70 -2.94
CA ILE A 82 3.42 6.58 -2.27
C ILE A 82 3.17 8.06 -2.63
N LEU A 83 2.90 8.36 -3.90
CA LEU A 83 2.65 9.74 -4.34
C LEU A 83 1.36 10.30 -3.75
N LEU A 84 0.30 9.48 -3.68
CA LEU A 84 -0.99 9.85 -3.10
C LEU A 84 -0.88 10.04 -1.59
N LEU A 85 -0.17 9.16 -0.87
CA LEU A 85 0.07 9.31 0.57
C LEU A 85 0.78 10.64 0.90
N LYS A 86 1.78 11.03 0.09
CA LYS A 86 2.48 12.31 0.23
C LYS A 86 1.61 13.54 -0.02
N GLY A 87 0.44 13.38 -0.63
CA GLY A 87 -0.53 14.46 -0.78
C GLY A 87 -1.55 14.53 0.37
N ILE A 88 -1.61 13.50 1.23
CA ILE A 88 -2.48 13.43 2.41
C ILE A 88 -1.75 13.97 3.65
N LEU A 89 -0.46 13.67 3.78
CA LEU A 89 0.45 14.13 4.85
C LEU A 89 1.13 15.45 4.48
#